data_AF-A0A2N0R4K1-F1
#
_entry.id   AF-A0A2N0R4K1-F1
#
_cell.length_a   1.000
_cell.length_b   1.000
_cell.length_c   1.000
_cell.angle_alpha   90.00
_cell.angle_beta   90.00
_cell.angle_gamma   90.00
#
_symmetry.space_group_name_H-M   'P 1'
#
loop_
_entity.id
_entity.type
_entity.pdbx_description
1 polymer ?
#
loop_
_entity_poly.entity_id
_entity_poly.type
_entity_poly.pdbx_seq_one_letter_code
_entity_poly.pdbx_strand_id
1 'polypeptide(L)'
;MAYAWTAIDPDGFILESHYNIISFIFPSALRSEICALMHGLDSLPQNSKITVTTDCAQLLSLWSSYVNAPFIPKLLKEPNHLLWSSIRAIKSVKNLDVTLIKVPAHADDPLNNHVDALAKAAHTDSYLSSRPLSELLAPCILQFNSLPVDMNIRKFVRDIFDAKSLLTLAALPRFNSCSPISDIDWACTKFCLNNNKQFVSHRNGRSDFCSFRIKLLLDMLPTLMLREFLRM
;
A
#
# COMPACT_ATOMS: atom_id res chain seq x y z
N MET A 1 -2.25 14.07 4.29
CA MET A 1 -1.10 13.67 5.14
C MET A 1 0.09 14.51 4.74
N ALA A 2 1.01 14.75 5.65
CA ALA A 2 2.16 15.62 5.44
C ALA A 2 3.41 14.98 6.03
N TYR A 3 4.57 15.39 5.55
CA TYR A 3 5.85 15.01 6.11
C TYR A 3 6.65 16.27 6.45
N ALA A 4 7.54 16.15 7.43
CA ALA A 4 8.51 17.18 7.75
C ALA A 4 9.83 16.55 8.17
N TRP A 5 10.92 17.27 7.95
CA TRP A 5 12.25 16.92 8.47
C TRP A 5 13.02 18.20 8.79
N THR A 6 13.99 18.07 9.68
CA THR A 6 14.87 19.17 10.08
C THR A 6 16.30 18.64 10.19
N ALA A 7 17.24 19.36 9.59
CA ALA A 7 18.66 19.13 9.71
C ALA A 7 19.25 20.08 10.74
N ILE A 8 20.11 19.53 11.60
CA ILE A 8 20.85 20.27 12.62
C ILE A 8 22.34 20.07 12.45
N ASP A 9 23.13 21.01 12.93
CA ASP A 9 24.57 20.85 13.07
C ASP A 9 24.94 20.10 14.38
N PRO A 10 26.23 19.79 14.59
CA PRO A 10 26.68 19.13 15.83
C PRO A 10 26.45 19.95 17.10
N ASP A 11 26.32 21.27 16.99
CA ASP A 11 26.07 22.19 18.11
C ASP A 11 24.57 22.32 18.41
N GLY A 12 23.70 21.69 17.61
CA GLY A 12 22.25 21.66 17.78
C GLY A 12 21.52 22.82 17.10
N PHE A 13 22.19 23.63 16.28
CA PHE A 13 21.54 24.68 15.51
C PHE A 13 20.83 24.10 14.28
N ILE A 14 19.61 24.58 14.04
CA ILE A 14 18.84 24.22 12.85
C ILE A 14 19.52 24.83 11.63
N LEU A 15 19.96 23.97 10.72
CA LEU A 15 20.53 24.35 9.44
C LEU A 15 19.45 24.51 8.38
N GLU A 16 18.51 23.56 8.34
CA GLU A 16 17.45 23.52 7.34
C GLU A 16 16.23 22.79 7.89
N SER A 17 15.04 23.24 7.50
CA SER A 17 13.79 22.56 7.81
C SER A 17 12.89 22.55 6.59
N HIS A 18 12.24 21.44 6.33
CA HIS A 18 11.33 21.31 5.21
C HIS A 18 10.07 20.56 5.62
N TYR A 19 8.92 20.99 5.10
CA TYR A 19 7.65 20.31 5.25
C TYR A 19 6.86 20.38 3.96
N ASN A 20 6.07 19.35 3.66
CA ASN A 20 5.17 19.36 2.51
C ASN A 20 4.03 18.36 2.70
N ILE A 21 2.99 18.49 1.90
CA ILE A 21 1.90 17.52 1.81
C ILE A 21 2.29 16.34 0.91
N ILE A 22 1.78 15.18 1.27
CA ILE A 22 1.95 13.94 0.51
C ILE A 22 0.72 13.77 -0.37
N SER A 23 0.92 13.17 -1.55
CA SER A 23 -0.18 12.72 -2.39
C SER A 23 -1.24 11.97 -1.58
N PHE A 24 -2.52 12.24 -1.86
CA PHE A 24 -3.64 11.53 -1.26
C PHE A 24 -3.75 10.07 -1.70
N ILE A 25 -2.88 9.63 -2.62
CA ILE A 25 -2.83 8.26 -3.11
C ILE A 25 -1.98 7.44 -2.12
N PHE A 26 -2.64 6.48 -1.45
CA PHE A 26 -2.07 5.59 -0.41
C PHE A 26 -1.68 6.29 0.91
N PRO A 27 -2.62 6.98 1.59
CA PRO A 27 -2.32 7.67 2.84
C PRO A 27 -1.99 6.66 3.95
N SER A 28 -0.83 6.83 4.60
CA SER A 28 -0.51 6.16 5.86
C SER A 28 0.50 6.96 6.68
N ALA A 29 0.47 6.81 8.02
CA ALA A 29 1.41 7.49 8.91
C ALA A 29 2.86 7.11 8.55
N LEU A 30 3.11 5.81 8.37
CA LEU A 30 4.40 5.29 7.93
C LEU A 30 4.88 5.90 6.60
N ARG A 31 3.98 6.15 5.64
CA ARG A 31 4.37 6.80 4.37
C ARG A 31 4.91 8.22 4.63
N SER A 32 4.37 8.92 5.62
CA SER A 32 4.84 10.26 5.99
C SER A 32 6.26 10.23 6.54
N GLU A 33 6.54 9.28 7.43
CA GLU A 33 7.89 9.03 7.95
C GLU A 33 8.89 8.68 6.84
N ILE A 34 8.49 7.79 5.92
CA ILE A 34 9.35 7.39 4.81
C ILE A 34 9.58 8.55 3.84
N CYS A 35 8.58 9.39 3.57
CA CYS A 35 8.72 10.59 2.74
C CYS A 35 9.66 11.61 3.38
N ALA A 36 9.52 11.86 4.69
CA ALA A 36 10.44 12.73 5.45
C ALA A 36 11.89 12.25 5.30
N LEU A 37 12.13 10.97 5.55
CA LEU A 37 13.45 10.37 5.39
C LEU A 37 13.96 10.50 3.95
N MET A 38 13.16 10.12 2.95
CA MET A 38 13.59 10.15 1.55
C MET A 38 13.99 11.57 1.11
N HIS A 39 13.16 12.57 1.40
CA HIS A 39 13.46 13.95 1.02
C HIS A 39 14.58 14.57 1.85
N GLY A 40 14.71 14.21 3.13
CA GLY A 40 15.85 14.61 3.95
C GLY A 40 17.17 14.00 3.49
N LEU A 41 17.17 12.78 2.95
CA LEU A 41 18.36 12.20 2.32
C LEU A 41 18.66 12.84 0.95
N ASP A 42 17.62 13.22 0.22
CA ASP A 42 17.76 13.85 -1.10
C ASP A 42 18.19 15.33 -1.04
N SER A 43 18.07 16.00 0.11
CA SER A 43 18.66 17.34 0.30
C SER A 43 20.16 17.32 0.58
N LEU A 44 20.70 16.19 1.04
CA LEU A 44 22.11 16.10 1.46
C LEU A 44 23.11 16.12 0.29
N PRO A 45 24.33 16.66 0.50
CA PRO A 45 25.41 16.55 -0.46
C PRO A 45 25.97 15.11 -0.53
N GLN A 46 26.70 14.81 -1.60
CA GLN A 46 27.35 13.51 -1.78
C GLN A 46 28.42 13.26 -0.70
N ASN A 47 28.61 11.98 -0.35
CA ASN A 47 29.57 11.50 0.66
C ASN A 47 29.32 12.01 2.09
N SER A 48 28.08 12.42 2.38
CA SER A 48 27.71 12.87 3.74
C SER A 48 27.64 11.69 4.71
N LYS A 49 28.05 11.95 5.95
CA LYS A 49 27.83 11.06 7.10
C LYS A 49 26.81 11.69 8.04
N ILE A 50 25.69 11.02 8.24
CA ILE A 50 24.56 11.56 9.00
C ILE A 50 23.97 10.55 9.98
N THR A 51 23.39 11.09 11.04
CA THR A 51 22.53 10.35 11.97
C THR A 51 21.11 10.87 11.82
N VAL A 52 20.18 9.98 11.52
CA VAL A 52 18.74 10.28 11.47
C VAL A 52 18.11 9.81 12.77
N THR A 53 17.48 10.73 13.48
CA THR A 53 16.66 10.45 14.66
C THR A 53 15.19 10.38 14.27
N THR A 54 14.46 9.40 14.79
CA THR A 54 13.02 9.23 14.56
C THR A 54 12.39 8.43 15.71
N ASP A 55 11.14 8.69 16.03
CA ASP A 55 10.37 7.90 17.00
C ASP A 55 9.70 6.67 16.36
N CYS A 56 9.71 6.56 15.02
CA CYS A 56 9.05 5.51 14.27
C CYS A 56 9.85 4.20 14.25
N ALA A 57 9.59 3.32 15.22
CA ALA A 57 10.24 2.01 15.31
C ALA A 57 10.05 1.14 14.05
N GLN A 58 8.90 1.26 13.37
CA GLN A 58 8.64 0.52 12.14
C GLN A 58 9.58 0.96 11.00
N LEU A 59 9.90 2.25 10.90
CA LEU A 59 10.83 2.77 9.91
C LEU A 59 12.23 2.18 10.10
N LEU A 60 12.74 2.08 11.34
CA LEU A 60 14.02 1.42 11.63
C LEU A 60 14.02 -0.06 11.20
N SER A 61 12.94 -0.79 11.51
CA SER A 61 12.82 -2.21 11.13
C SER A 61 12.86 -2.41 9.61
N LEU A 62 12.19 -1.54 8.85
CA LEU A 62 12.13 -1.61 7.40
C LEU A 62 13.45 -1.15 6.76
N TRP A 63 14.09 -0.12 7.31
CA TRP A 63 15.42 0.33 6.91
C TRP A 63 16.44 -0.82 7.00
N SER A 64 16.46 -1.52 8.14
CA SER A 64 17.35 -2.68 8.32
C SER A 64 17.08 -3.77 7.28
N SER A 65 15.81 -3.96 6.90
CA SER A 65 15.38 -5.04 6.00
C SER A 65 15.61 -4.73 4.52
N TYR A 66 15.56 -3.46 4.11
CA TYR A 66 15.51 -3.07 2.69
C TYR A 66 16.65 -2.17 2.23
N VAL A 67 17.28 -1.44 3.14
CA VAL A 67 18.37 -0.51 2.85
C VAL A 67 19.72 -1.06 3.29
N ASN A 68 19.83 -1.59 4.51
CA ASN A 68 21.08 -2.18 5.01
C ASN A 68 21.34 -3.58 4.46
N ALA A 69 20.29 -4.29 4.04
CA ALA A 69 20.40 -5.63 3.48
C ALA A 69 20.52 -5.61 1.94
N PRO A 70 21.09 -6.67 1.34
CA PRO A 70 20.99 -6.93 -0.10
C PRO A 70 19.52 -6.90 -0.57
N PHE A 71 19.31 -6.68 -1.87
CA PHE A 71 17.95 -6.58 -2.39
C PHE A 71 17.21 -7.92 -2.21
N ILE A 72 15.98 -7.87 -1.68
CA ILE A 72 15.12 -9.04 -1.52
C ILE A 72 13.79 -8.78 -2.24
N PRO A 73 13.29 -9.70 -3.09
CA PRO A 73 12.01 -9.56 -3.79
C PRO A 73 10.79 -9.37 -2.86
N LYS A 74 10.93 -9.63 -1.56
CA LYS A 74 9.91 -9.35 -0.54
C LYS A 74 9.52 -7.88 -0.53
N LEU A 75 10.44 -6.96 -0.86
CA LEU A 75 10.15 -5.53 -0.96
C LEU A 75 8.98 -5.23 -1.90
N LEU A 76 8.88 -5.95 -3.03
CA LEU A 76 7.79 -5.77 -4.02
C LEU A 76 6.40 -6.20 -3.51
N LYS A 77 6.34 -6.82 -2.32
CA LYS A 77 5.09 -7.22 -1.66
C LYS A 77 4.68 -6.23 -0.55
N GLU A 78 5.51 -5.25 -0.23
CA GLU A 78 5.19 -4.24 0.77
C GLU A 78 4.55 -3.01 0.12
N PRO A 79 3.69 -2.28 0.86
CA PRO A 79 3.38 -0.90 0.48
C PRO A 79 4.64 -0.03 0.56
N ASN A 80 4.62 1.12 -0.13
CA ASN A 80 5.75 2.07 -0.12
C ASN A 80 7.06 1.51 -0.70
N HIS A 81 7.02 0.39 -1.43
CA HIS A 81 8.20 -0.23 -2.02
C HIS A 81 8.94 0.67 -3.03
N LEU A 82 8.23 1.61 -3.68
CA LEU A 82 8.85 2.59 -4.56
C LEU A 82 9.66 3.62 -3.77
N LEU A 83 9.16 4.04 -2.61
CA LEU A 83 9.88 4.95 -1.70
C LEU A 83 11.14 4.27 -1.15
N TRP A 84 11.07 3.02 -0.71
CA TRP A 84 12.24 2.26 -0.25
C TRP A 84 13.26 2.04 -1.36
N SER A 85 12.82 1.77 -2.60
CA SER A 85 13.70 1.69 -3.76
C SER A 85 14.41 3.02 -4.01
N SER A 86 13.68 4.13 -3.88
CA SER A 86 14.23 5.49 -4.04
C SER A 86 15.25 5.84 -2.97
N ILE A 87 14.96 5.55 -1.70
CA ILE A 87 15.91 5.73 -0.58
C ILE A 87 17.21 4.97 -0.85
N ARG A 88 17.10 3.72 -1.31
CA ARG A 88 18.27 2.90 -1.64
C ARG A 88 19.06 3.48 -2.81
N ALA A 89 18.38 3.98 -3.85
CA ALA A 89 19.02 4.65 -4.97
C ALA A 89 19.73 5.93 -4.52
N ILE A 90 19.09 6.80 -3.74
CA ILE A 90 19.68 8.03 -3.19
C ILE A 90 20.93 7.71 -2.37
N LYS A 91 20.82 6.78 -1.41
CA LYS A 91 21.96 6.35 -0.57
C LYS A 91 23.14 5.87 -1.43
N SER A 92 22.85 5.08 -2.47
CA SER A 92 23.88 4.53 -3.36
C SER A 92 24.51 5.59 -4.26
N VAL A 93 23.69 6.41 -4.93
CA VAL A 93 24.15 7.43 -5.89
C VAL A 93 24.94 8.53 -5.19
N LYS A 94 24.50 8.93 -4.00
CA LYS A 94 25.17 9.96 -3.21
C LYS A 94 26.23 9.41 -2.27
N ASN A 95 26.43 8.09 -2.21
CA ASN A 95 27.38 7.45 -1.29
C ASN A 95 27.22 7.91 0.17
N LEU A 96 25.99 7.86 0.69
CA LEU A 96 25.67 8.35 2.03
C LEU A 96 25.98 7.29 3.10
N ASP A 97 26.67 7.69 4.17
CA ASP A 97 26.81 6.92 5.41
C ASP A 97 25.71 7.36 6.39
N VAL A 98 24.71 6.50 6.61
CA VAL A 98 23.49 6.84 7.33
C VAL A 98 23.28 5.88 8.49
N THR A 99 23.22 6.44 9.69
CA THR A 99 22.83 5.74 10.93
C THR A 99 21.43 6.17 11.35
N LEU A 100 20.57 5.22 11.74
CA LEU A 100 19.23 5.53 12.26
C LEU A 100 19.20 5.24 13.76
N ILE A 101 18.69 6.20 14.54
CA ILE A 101 18.53 6.10 15.98
C ILE A 101 17.07 6.30 16.35
N LYS A 102 16.54 5.40 17.17
CA LYS A 102 15.20 5.55 17.72
C LYS A 102 15.23 6.50 18.91
N VAL A 103 14.37 7.51 18.88
CA VAL A 103 14.09 8.38 20.03
C VAL A 103 12.78 7.92 20.69
N PRO A 104 12.61 8.05 22.02
CA PRO A 104 11.34 7.75 22.67
C PRO A 104 10.23 8.67 22.15
N ALA A 105 9.12 8.08 21.70
CA ALA A 105 7.91 8.84 21.41
C ALA A 105 7.41 9.50 22.71
N HIS A 106 6.99 10.77 22.62
CA HIS A 106 6.43 11.54 23.75
C HIS A 106 7.37 11.75 24.94
N ALA A 107 8.67 11.49 24.80
CA ALA A 107 9.62 12.27 25.58
C ALA A 107 9.55 13.70 25.02
N ASP A 108 9.48 14.72 25.86
CA ASP A 108 9.41 16.14 25.44
C ASP A 108 10.71 16.59 24.74
N ASP A 109 11.04 15.95 23.63
CA ASP A 109 12.19 16.24 22.79
C ASP A 109 11.85 17.45 21.93
N PRO A 110 12.59 18.57 22.10
CA PRO A 110 12.25 19.83 21.44
C PRO A 110 12.34 19.75 19.92
N LEU A 111 13.22 18.90 19.38
CA LEU A 111 13.39 18.72 17.93
C LEU A 111 12.27 17.88 17.33
N ASN A 112 11.87 16.79 17.99
CA ASN A 112 10.73 15.99 17.56
C ASN A 112 9.44 16.82 17.59
N ASN A 113 9.23 17.58 18.67
CA ASN A 113 8.10 18.51 18.79
C ASN A 113 8.11 19.60 17.70
N HIS A 114 9.29 20.09 17.32
CA HIS A 114 9.46 21.03 16.21
C HIS A 114 9.04 20.40 14.87
N VAL A 115 9.52 19.19 14.56
CA VAL A 115 9.17 18.47 13.33
C VAL A 115 7.67 18.16 13.27
N ASP A 116 7.06 17.75 14.39
CA ASP A 116 5.62 17.53 14.50
C ASP A 116 4.82 18.81 14.25
N ALA A 117 5.30 19.95 14.75
CA ALA A 117 4.67 21.25 14.50
C ALA A 117 4.76 21.63 13.01
N LEU A 118 5.90 21.38 12.35
CA LEU A 118 6.06 21.59 10.91
C LEU A 118 5.12 20.71 10.09
N ALA A 119 5.01 19.43 10.43
CA ALA A 119 4.09 18.51 9.75
C ALA A 119 2.62 18.94 9.92
N LYS A 120 2.25 19.48 11.09
CA LYS A 120 0.92 20.07 11.32
C LYS A 120 0.70 21.35 10.52
N ALA A 121 1.70 22.23 10.44
CA ALA A 121 1.62 23.47 9.67
C ALA A 121 1.38 23.21 8.18
N ALA A 122 1.98 22.15 7.64
CA ALA A 122 1.77 21.70 6.26
C ALA A 122 0.28 21.38 5.94
N HIS A 123 -0.54 21.04 6.94
CA HIS A 123 -1.97 20.79 6.72
C HIS A 123 -2.80 22.06 6.54
N THR A 124 -2.35 23.17 7.12
CA THR A 124 -3.04 24.46 7.05
C THR A 124 -2.53 25.34 5.93
N ASP A 125 -1.42 24.96 5.29
CA ASP A 125 -0.80 25.72 4.21
C ASP A 125 -1.47 25.43 2.86
N SER A 126 -2.31 26.37 2.42
CA SER A 126 -3.06 26.27 1.17
C SER A 126 -2.20 26.40 -0.09
N TYR A 127 -0.94 26.83 0.04
CA TYR A 127 -0.03 27.02 -1.10
C TYR A 127 0.75 25.76 -1.45
N LEU A 128 0.70 24.72 -0.61
CA LEU A 128 1.38 23.47 -0.87
C LEU A 128 0.63 22.63 -1.91
N SER A 129 1.35 22.23 -2.96
CA SER A 129 0.92 21.19 -3.89
C SER A 129 1.70 19.92 -3.61
N SER A 130 0.99 18.78 -3.55
CA SER A 130 1.65 17.49 -3.37
C SER A 130 2.62 17.24 -4.51
N ARG A 131 3.87 16.88 -4.17
CA ARG A 131 4.89 16.60 -5.17
C ARG A 131 4.52 15.32 -5.95
N PRO A 132 4.58 15.34 -7.29
CA PRO A 132 4.22 14.17 -8.08
C PRO A 132 5.17 13.02 -7.82
N LEU A 133 4.64 11.80 -7.80
CA LEU A 133 5.43 10.58 -7.58
C LEU A 133 6.45 10.28 -8.71
N SER A 134 6.46 11.07 -9.78
CA SER A 134 7.40 10.96 -10.90
C SER A 134 8.86 11.19 -10.51
N GLU A 135 9.13 11.69 -9.30
CA GLU A 135 10.48 11.89 -8.77
C GLU A 135 11.07 10.65 -8.08
N LEU A 136 10.31 9.55 -8.00
CA LEU A 136 10.81 8.33 -7.40
C LEU A 136 11.88 7.67 -8.26
N LEU A 137 13.03 7.40 -7.63
CA LEU A 137 14.16 6.70 -8.23
C LEU A 137 13.99 5.19 -8.05
N ALA A 138 13.19 4.57 -8.91
CA ALA A 138 12.99 3.13 -8.93
C ALA A 138 13.34 2.52 -10.30
N PRO A 139 13.94 1.31 -10.36
CA PRO A 139 14.34 0.69 -11.63
C PRO A 139 13.18 0.42 -12.59
N CYS A 140 11.99 0.14 -12.03
CA CYS A 140 10.77 -0.10 -12.78
C CYS A 140 9.58 0.33 -11.93
N ILE A 141 8.71 1.16 -12.50
CA ILE A 141 7.49 1.64 -11.85
C ILE A 141 6.31 1.09 -12.63
N LEU A 142 5.59 0.15 -12.01
CA LEU A 142 4.32 -0.31 -12.57
C LEU A 142 3.30 0.82 -12.48
N GLN A 143 2.56 1.05 -13.57
CA GLN A 143 1.51 2.05 -13.62
C GLN A 143 0.17 1.40 -13.95
N PHE A 144 -0.90 1.97 -13.40
CA PHE A 144 -2.28 1.61 -13.72
C PHE A 144 -3.10 2.89 -13.81
N ASN A 145 -3.75 3.11 -14.97
CA ASN A 145 -4.43 4.37 -15.29
C ASN A 145 -3.53 5.60 -15.06
N SER A 146 -2.27 5.51 -15.50
CA SER A 146 -1.24 6.55 -15.31
C SER A 146 -0.87 6.85 -13.85
N LEU A 147 -1.35 6.06 -12.88
CA LEU A 147 -0.96 6.15 -11.48
C LEU A 147 0.07 5.08 -11.14
N PRO A 148 1.12 5.41 -10.39
CA PRO A 148 2.09 4.44 -9.92
C PRO A 148 1.45 3.46 -8.94
N VAL A 149 1.74 2.19 -9.12
CA VAL A 149 1.34 1.13 -8.19
C VAL A 149 2.38 1.11 -7.08
N ASP A 150 2.05 1.65 -5.91
CA ASP A 150 2.93 1.65 -4.72
C ASP A 150 2.36 0.81 -3.56
N MET A 151 1.85 -0.36 -3.91
CA MET A 151 1.28 -1.33 -2.99
C MET A 151 1.85 -2.73 -3.29
N ASN A 152 1.43 -3.72 -2.51
CA ASN A 152 1.77 -5.12 -2.78
C ASN A 152 1.41 -5.52 -4.22
N ILE A 153 2.43 -5.66 -5.10
CA ILE A 153 2.23 -5.89 -6.53
C ILE A 153 1.45 -7.19 -6.78
N ARG A 154 1.78 -8.26 -6.04
CA ARG A 154 1.11 -9.56 -6.20
C ARG A 154 -0.37 -9.46 -5.86
N LYS A 155 -0.70 -8.77 -4.77
CA LYS A 155 -2.09 -8.54 -4.37
C LYS A 155 -2.79 -7.66 -5.41
N PHE A 156 -2.15 -6.58 -5.84
CA PHE A 156 -2.68 -5.68 -6.85
C PHE A 156 -3.05 -6.40 -8.16
N VAL A 157 -2.13 -7.19 -8.72
CA VAL A 157 -2.39 -7.95 -9.97
C VAL A 157 -3.53 -8.95 -9.79
N ARG A 158 -3.56 -9.65 -8.65
CA ARG A 158 -4.66 -10.57 -8.33
C ARG A 158 -5.99 -9.83 -8.22
N ASP A 159 -6.01 -8.68 -7.54
CA ASP A 159 -7.23 -7.90 -7.34
C ASP A 159 -7.77 -7.37 -8.69
N ILE A 160 -6.89 -6.98 -9.63
CA ILE A 160 -7.29 -6.67 -11.02
C ILE A 160 -7.90 -7.88 -11.71
N PHE A 161 -7.23 -9.04 -11.66
CA PHE A 161 -7.71 -10.25 -12.32
C PHE A 161 -9.08 -10.67 -11.79
N ASP A 162 -9.23 -10.61 -10.47
CA ASP A 162 -10.47 -10.90 -9.78
C ASP A 162 -11.59 -9.92 -10.19
N ALA A 163 -11.30 -8.62 -10.26
CA ALA A 163 -12.27 -7.61 -10.68
C ALA A 163 -12.72 -7.82 -12.13
N LYS A 164 -11.78 -8.12 -13.04
CA LYS A 164 -12.10 -8.46 -14.44
C LYS A 164 -12.95 -9.73 -14.54
N SER A 165 -12.62 -10.75 -13.75
CA SER A 165 -13.37 -12.00 -13.73
C SER A 165 -14.80 -11.79 -13.23
N LEU A 166 -14.98 -10.99 -12.18
CA LEU A 166 -16.30 -10.60 -11.69
C LEU A 166 -17.08 -9.78 -12.71
N LEU A 167 -16.45 -8.83 -13.39
CA LEU A 167 -17.11 -8.04 -14.44
C LEU A 167 -17.60 -8.94 -15.59
N THR A 168 -16.77 -9.89 -16.03
CA THR A 168 -17.16 -10.86 -17.07
C THR A 168 -18.35 -11.72 -16.63
N LEU A 169 -18.35 -12.17 -15.36
CA LEU A 169 -19.48 -12.91 -14.80
C LEU A 169 -20.74 -12.03 -14.76
N ALA A 170 -20.61 -10.81 -14.24
CA ALA A 170 -21.70 -9.84 -14.12
C ALA A 170 -22.33 -9.45 -15.45
N ALA A 171 -21.53 -9.39 -16.52
CA ALA A 171 -21.98 -9.03 -17.86
C ALA A 171 -22.65 -10.18 -18.63
N LEU A 172 -22.78 -11.38 -18.05
CA LEU A 172 -23.48 -12.48 -18.73
C LEU A 172 -24.96 -12.10 -18.95
N PRO A 173 -25.52 -12.32 -20.16
CA PRO A 173 -26.89 -11.91 -20.50
C PRO A 173 -27.97 -12.41 -19.54
N ARG A 174 -27.71 -13.54 -18.86
CA ARG A 174 -28.61 -14.14 -17.87
C ARG A 174 -28.80 -13.30 -16.61
N PHE A 175 -27.84 -12.44 -16.26
CA PHE A 175 -27.98 -11.53 -15.13
C PHE A 175 -28.74 -10.25 -15.51
N ASN A 176 -28.79 -9.89 -16.80
CA ASN A 176 -29.52 -8.72 -17.28
C ASN A 176 -31.04 -8.80 -17.02
N SER A 177 -31.59 -10.01 -16.87
CA SER A 177 -33.02 -10.25 -16.62
C SER A 177 -33.41 -10.26 -15.14
N CYS A 178 -32.46 -10.36 -14.21
CA CYS A 178 -32.75 -10.61 -12.79
C CYS A 178 -32.71 -9.35 -11.92
N SER A 179 -31.89 -8.36 -12.28
CA SER A 179 -31.76 -7.05 -11.60
C SER A 179 -30.70 -6.22 -12.34
N PRO A 180 -30.68 -4.88 -12.17
CA PRO A 180 -29.53 -4.10 -12.62
C PRO A 180 -28.26 -4.58 -11.89
N ILE A 181 -27.14 -4.64 -12.61
CA ILE A 181 -25.85 -5.16 -12.12
C ILE A 181 -25.38 -4.47 -10.83
N SER A 182 -25.82 -3.22 -10.60
CA SER A 182 -25.56 -2.43 -9.40
C SER A 182 -26.15 -3.00 -8.11
N ASP A 183 -27.22 -3.79 -8.21
CA ASP A 183 -27.98 -4.24 -7.05
C ASP A 183 -27.42 -5.54 -6.47
N ILE A 184 -26.51 -6.18 -7.21
CA ILE A 184 -25.84 -7.41 -6.79
C ILE A 184 -24.61 -7.07 -5.94
N ASP A 185 -24.59 -7.55 -4.70
CA ASP A 185 -23.39 -7.52 -3.87
C ASP A 185 -22.36 -8.53 -4.41
N TRP A 186 -21.52 -8.07 -5.33
CA TRP A 186 -20.46 -8.87 -5.95
C TRP A 186 -19.37 -9.29 -4.96
N ALA A 187 -19.16 -8.54 -3.88
CA ALA A 187 -18.21 -8.92 -2.84
C ALA A 187 -18.73 -10.13 -2.05
N CYS A 188 -20.02 -10.09 -1.65
CA CYS A 188 -20.71 -11.21 -1.03
C CYS A 188 -20.80 -12.41 -1.98
N THR A 189 -21.14 -12.18 -3.25
CA THR A 189 -21.23 -13.24 -4.28
C THR A 189 -19.90 -13.96 -4.44
N LYS A 190 -18.80 -13.20 -4.59
CA LYS A 190 -17.44 -13.76 -4.67
C LYS A 190 -17.07 -14.52 -3.40
N PHE A 191 -17.43 -13.99 -2.22
CA PHE A 191 -17.21 -14.66 -0.95
C PHE A 191 -17.95 -16.00 -0.91
N CYS A 192 -19.23 -16.05 -1.28
CA CYS A 192 -20.04 -17.27 -1.31
C CYS A 192 -19.51 -18.34 -2.28
N LEU A 193 -18.93 -17.91 -3.42
CA LEU A 193 -18.31 -18.81 -4.40
C LEU A 193 -16.94 -19.34 -3.94
N ASN A 194 -16.14 -18.51 -3.27
CA ASN A 194 -14.79 -18.88 -2.87
C ASN A 194 -14.71 -19.58 -1.50
N ASN A 195 -15.62 -19.27 -0.57
CA ASN A 195 -15.63 -19.83 0.78
C ASN A 195 -16.47 -21.11 0.90
N ASN A 196 -15.88 -22.20 0.42
CA ASN A 196 -16.40 -23.56 0.62
C ASN A 196 -16.15 -24.14 2.03
N LYS A 197 -15.46 -23.39 2.92
CA LYS A 197 -15.05 -23.89 4.25
C LYS A 197 -16.11 -23.73 5.34
N GLN A 198 -16.95 -22.70 5.25
CA GLN A 198 -17.92 -22.38 6.32
C GLN A 198 -19.20 -23.21 6.26
N PHE A 199 -19.48 -23.87 5.13
CA PHE A 199 -20.77 -24.50 4.87
C PHE A 199 -20.73 -26.04 4.74
N VAL A 200 -19.57 -26.69 4.82
CA VAL A 200 -19.46 -28.16 4.60
C VAL A 200 -18.45 -28.80 5.56
N SER A 201 -18.95 -29.60 6.51
CA SER A 201 -18.17 -30.41 7.47
C SER A 201 -17.50 -31.64 6.85
N HIS A 202 -17.93 -32.10 5.67
CA HIS A 202 -17.45 -33.35 5.08
C HIS A 202 -16.36 -33.16 4.02
N ARG A 203 -15.27 -33.94 4.16
CA ARG A 203 -14.04 -33.85 3.34
C ARG A 203 -14.19 -34.28 1.88
N ASN A 204 -15.29 -34.95 1.49
CA ASN A 204 -15.43 -35.58 0.16
C ASN A 204 -16.46 -34.94 -0.80
N GLY A 205 -17.19 -33.87 -0.41
CA GLY A 205 -18.26 -33.25 -1.23
C GLY A 205 -17.98 -31.83 -1.72
N ARG A 206 -16.75 -31.33 -1.58
CA ARG A 206 -16.42 -29.90 -1.75
C ARG A 206 -16.44 -29.41 -3.20
N SER A 207 -15.99 -30.23 -4.15
CA SER A 207 -16.03 -29.90 -5.59
C SER A 207 -17.45 -29.92 -6.13
N ASP A 208 -18.22 -30.94 -5.74
CA ASP A 208 -19.53 -31.21 -6.32
C ASP A 208 -20.55 -30.17 -5.87
N PHE A 209 -20.47 -29.77 -4.61
CA PHE A 209 -21.32 -28.71 -4.04
C PHE A 209 -20.97 -27.31 -4.58
N CYS A 210 -19.68 -27.02 -4.79
CA CYS A 210 -19.26 -25.78 -5.45
C CYS A 210 -19.77 -25.77 -6.91
N SER A 211 -19.62 -26.88 -7.64
CA SER A 211 -20.15 -27.01 -9.00
C SER A 211 -21.67 -26.86 -9.01
N PHE A 212 -22.37 -27.40 -8.02
CA PHE A 212 -23.82 -27.30 -7.89
C PHE A 212 -24.26 -25.86 -7.66
N ARG A 213 -23.61 -25.11 -6.75
CA ARG A 213 -23.88 -23.68 -6.52
C ARG A 213 -23.63 -22.84 -7.77
N ILE A 214 -22.54 -23.11 -8.48
CA ILE A 214 -22.23 -22.42 -9.74
C ILE A 214 -23.28 -22.77 -10.80
N LYS A 215 -23.67 -24.04 -10.93
CA LYS A 215 -24.72 -24.46 -11.85
C LYS A 215 -26.07 -23.85 -11.48
N LEU A 216 -26.41 -23.74 -10.21
CA LEU A 216 -27.63 -23.08 -9.74
C LEU A 216 -27.60 -21.57 -10.05
N LEU A 217 -26.51 -20.88 -9.71
CA LEU A 217 -26.30 -19.46 -9.99
C LEU A 217 -26.40 -19.15 -11.49
N LEU A 218 -25.88 -20.07 -12.30
CA LEU A 218 -25.90 -19.97 -13.76
C LEU A 218 -27.16 -20.60 -14.37
N ASP A 219 -28.12 -21.12 -13.62
CA ASP A 219 -29.28 -21.83 -14.17
C ASP A 219 -28.91 -22.95 -15.19
N MET A 220 -27.85 -23.70 -14.89
CA MET A 220 -27.33 -24.82 -15.67
C MET A 220 -27.58 -26.17 -14.99
N LEU A 221 -28.50 -26.23 -14.02
CA LEU A 221 -28.92 -27.51 -13.46
C LEU A 221 -29.82 -28.25 -14.45
N PRO A 222 -29.65 -29.58 -14.61
CA PRO A 222 -30.61 -30.38 -15.37
C PRO A 222 -32.03 -30.19 -14.83
N THR A 223 -33.01 -30.04 -15.71
CA THR A 223 -34.43 -29.79 -15.35
C THR A 223 -35.01 -30.79 -14.35
N LEU A 224 -34.48 -32.02 -14.32
CA LEU A 224 -34.88 -33.07 -13.37
C LEU A 224 -34.49 -32.74 -11.92
N MET A 225 -33.32 -32.12 -11.71
CA MET A 225 -32.81 -31.73 -10.38
C MET A 225 -33.55 -30.52 -9.80
N LEU A 226 -34.00 -29.61 -10.67
CA LEU A 226 -34.72 -28.39 -10.27
C LEU A 226 -36.12 -28.72 -9.71
N ARG A 227 -36.73 -29.78 -10.22
CA ARG A 227 -38.07 -30.27 -9.82
C ARG A 227 -38.09 -30.95 -8.44
N GLU A 228 -36.98 -31.54 -8.04
CA GLU A 228 -36.82 -32.14 -6.70
C GLU A 228 -36.56 -31.08 -5.64
N PHE A 229 -35.84 -30.00 -5.98
CA PHE A 229 -35.52 -28.92 -5.05
C PHE A 229 -36.75 -28.06 -4.68
N LEU A 230 -37.64 -27.76 -5.64
CA LEU A 230 -38.88 -26.99 -5.40
C LEU A 230 -39.97 -27.78 -4.65
N ARG A 231 -39.74 -29.06 -4.37
CA ARG A 231 -40.66 -29.94 -3.63
C ARG A 231 -40.29 -30.12 -2.15
N MET A 232 -39.14 -29.60 -1.72
CA MET A 232 -38.74 -29.47 -0.31
C MET A 232 -39.11 -28.09 0.23
#